data_AF-A0A7S4VJ15-F1
#
_entry.id   AF-A0A7S4VJ15-F1
#
_cell.length_a   1.000
_cell.length_b   1.000
_cell.length_c   1.000
_cell.angle_alpha   90.00
_cell.angle_beta   90.00
_cell.angle_gamma   90.00
#
_symmetry.space_group_name_H-M   'P 1'
#
loop_
_entity.id
_entity.type
_entity.pdbx_description
1 polymer ?
#
loop_
_entity_poly.entity_id
_entity_poly.type
_entity_poly.pdbx_seq_one_letter_code
_entity_poly.pdbx_strand_id
1 'polypeptide(L)'
;MQEPDNEGHAAEWVSYIVVESGRNTLEGGILVEAGIKSSTIIHRGGQPFSGHPVQFEGAFSIAPVLLHSLMTHNNNDFMASLVTGVNTNSFQVAMEAAESNKNSGGEDIGWIAFSSATGSTSRTSFVIGTGNDGTSDGRTNSPHVIDLTAAGYSHTPDIVVSIINSRGWDGGWARGAGAWDKAVQGVFAEEDQIKDTERGHIDEKFAWAAFTTNTDLVAITPATVSAMTMSCKEKGEPCADSNECCSYCKRQTNKNIFSLYGTCA
;
A
#
# COMPACT_ATOMS: atom_id res chain seq x y z
N MET A 1 12.48 -7.03 -0.89
CA MET A 1 12.05 -8.36 -1.39
C MET A 1 13.26 -9.27 -1.31
N GLN A 2 13.08 -10.45 -0.75
CA GLN A 2 14.11 -11.49 -0.73
C GLN A 2 13.62 -12.67 -1.55
N GLU A 3 14.53 -13.43 -2.10
CA GLU A 3 14.26 -14.62 -2.89
C GLU A 3 14.54 -15.87 -2.03
N PRO A 4 13.63 -16.87 -1.99
CA PRO A 4 13.79 -18.06 -1.16
C PRO A 4 15.10 -18.87 -1.36
N ASP A 5 15.58 -18.97 -2.60
CA ASP A 5 16.65 -19.91 -2.98
C ASP A 5 17.78 -19.30 -3.85
N ASN A 6 17.69 -18.01 -4.21
CA ASN A 6 18.72 -17.27 -4.96
C ASN A 6 19.18 -18.04 -6.23
N GLU A 7 18.20 -18.61 -6.94
CA GLU A 7 18.35 -19.31 -8.20
C GLU A 7 18.39 -18.35 -9.39
N GLY A 8 18.54 -18.90 -10.60
CA GLY A 8 18.52 -18.11 -11.83
C GLY A 8 17.11 -17.76 -12.25
N HIS A 9 16.74 -16.47 -12.19
CA HIS A 9 15.44 -15.98 -12.69
C HIS A 9 15.57 -15.01 -13.86
N ALA A 10 14.49 -14.92 -14.64
CA ALA A 10 14.36 -13.92 -15.69
C ALA A 10 14.26 -12.51 -15.07
N ALA A 11 14.42 -11.47 -15.89
CA ALA A 11 14.17 -10.11 -15.42
C ALA A 11 12.70 -9.95 -14.99
N GLU A 12 12.48 -9.43 -13.79
CA GLU A 12 11.15 -9.20 -13.23
C GLU A 12 10.88 -7.70 -13.08
N TRP A 13 9.62 -7.32 -13.23
CA TRP A 13 9.15 -5.96 -12.96
C TRP A 13 8.55 -5.92 -11.57
N VAL A 14 8.94 -4.91 -10.79
CA VAL A 14 8.42 -4.71 -9.43
C VAL A 14 7.77 -3.33 -9.34
N SER A 15 6.58 -3.29 -8.73
CA SER A 15 5.98 -2.05 -8.25
C SER A 15 6.52 -1.74 -6.86
N TYR A 16 6.75 -0.47 -6.56
CA TYR A 16 7.13 -0.03 -5.22
C TYR A 16 6.35 1.20 -4.83
N ILE A 17 6.24 1.42 -3.52
CA ILE A 17 5.60 2.60 -2.94
C ILE A 17 6.51 3.14 -1.84
N VAL A 18 6.60 4.47 -1.76
CA VAL A 18 7.33 5.17 -0.70
C VAL A 18 6.38 6.17 -0.07
N VAL A 19 6.29 6.15 1.25
CA VAL A 19 5.45 7.05 2.04
C VAL A 19 6.28 7.60 3.18
N GLU A 20 6.19 8.91 3.40
CA GLU A 20 6.80 9.56 4.56
C GLU A 20 6.17 9.02 5.85
N SER A 21 6.98 8.78 6.89
CA SER A 21 6.48 8.30 8.16
C SER A 21 5.56 9.33 8.84
N GLY A 22 4.56 8.83 9.56
CA GLY A 22 3.54 9.61 10.23
C GLY A 22 2.17 9.47 9.57
N ARG A 23 1.20 10.20 10.12
CA ARG A 23 -0.21 10.14 9.70
C ARG A 23 -0.59 11.35 8.84
N ASN A 24 -1.11 11.09 7.65
CA ASN A 24 -1.48 12.11 6.68
C ASN A 24 -2.82 11.78 6.03
N THR A 25 -3.50 12.77 5.45
CA THR A 25 -4.62 12.54 4.53
C THR A 25 -4.16 12.93 3.14
N LEU A 26 -4.37 12.06 2.15
CA LEU A 26 -4.04 12.29 0.74
C LEU A 26 -5.24 12.88 0.00
N GLU A 27 -5.02 13.34 -1.25
CA GLU A 27 -6.14 13.72 -2.13
C GLU A 27 -7.14 12.57 -2.27
N GLY A 28 -8.43 12.90 -2.39
CA GLY A 28 -9.51 11.91 -2.33
C GLY A 28 -9.90 11.51 -0.90
N GLY A 29 -9.29 12.11 0.12
CA GLY A 29 -9.64 11.87 1.53
C GLY A 29 -9.09 10.55 2.09
N ILE A 30 -8.11 9.95 1.41
CA ILE A 30 -7.49 8.69 1.82
C ILE A 30 -6.61 8.98 3.04
N LEU A 31 -6.97 8.43 4.19
CA LEU A 31 -6.12 8.46 5.36
C LEU A 31 -4.98 7.46 5.16
N VAL A 32 -3.75 7.90 5.34
CA VAL A 32 -2.54 7.07 5.31
C VAL A 32 -1.74 7.28 6.59
N GLU A 33 -1.18 6.21 7.11
CA GLU A 33 -0.20 6.25 8.19
C GLU A 33 0.93 5.28 7.88
N ALA A 34 2.18 5.71 8.04
CA ALA A 34 3.34 4.87 7.74
C ALA A 34 4.39 4.95 8.84
N GLY A 35 5.13 3.86 9.01
CA GLY A 35 6.20 3.78 9.99
C GLY A 35 7.16 2.63 9.76
N ILE A 36 8.15 2.55 10.64
CA ILE A 36 9.15 1.48 10.65
C ILE A 36 9.13 0.84 12.04
N LYS A 37 9.20 -0.49 12.07
CA LYS A 37 9.31 -1.28 13.28
C LYS A 37 10.51 -2.20 13.19
N SER A 38 11.53 -1.95 14.01
CA SER A 38 12.59 -2.93 14.25
C SER A 38 12.03 -4.15 14.95
N SER A 39 12.34 -5.34 14.44
CA SER A 39 11.92 -6.62 14.98
C SER A 39 13.11 -7.53 15.20
N THR A 40 13.12 -8.24 16.32
CA THR A 40 13.96 -9.42 16.55
C THR A 40 13.13 -10.69 16.68
N ILE A 41 11.81 -10.58 16.48
CA ILE A 41 10.88 -11.70 16.57
C ILE A 41 10.77 -12.34 15.20
N ILE A 42 11.01 -13.65 15.17
CA ILE A 42 10.89 -14.51 13.99
C ILE A 42 9.72 -15.46 14.24
N HIS A 43 8.67 -15.31 13.44
CA HIS A 43 7.60 -16.30 13.32
C HIS A 43 8.07 -17.48 12.47
N ARG A 44 7.55 -18.66 12.79
CA ARG A 44 7.89 -19.92 12.14
C ARG A 44 6.65 -20.80 12.05
N GLY A 45 6.54 -21.50 10.94
CA GLY A 45 5.49 -22.48 10.71
C GLY A 45 5.45 -23.55 11.81
N GLY A 46 4.25 -23.96 12.20
CA GLY A 46 4.05 -24.91 13.29
C GLY A 46 4.09 -24.30 14.70
N GLN A 47 3.98 -22.97 14.86
CA GLN A 47 3.81 -22.30 16.17
C GLN A 47 2.72 -21.21 16.13
N PRO A 48 2.14 -20.82 17.28
CA PRO A 48 1.26 -19.65 17.34
C PRO A 48 1.99 -18.36 16.95
N PHE A 49 1.29 -17.47 16.24
CA PHE A 49 1.85 -16.18 15.86
C PHE A 49 2.28 -15.36 17.09
N SER A 50 3.49 -14.80 17.00
CA SER A 50 4.05 -13.85 17.96
C SER A 50 4.70 -12.73 17.18
N GLY A 51 4.34 -11.48 17.49
CA GLY A 51 4.88 -10.31 16.83
C GLY A 51 4.85 -9.09 17.72
N HIS A 52 5.55 -8.04 17.30
CA HIS A 52 5.52 -6.78 18.01
C HIS A 52 4.19 -6.07 17.77
N PRO A 53 3.51 -5.60 18.82
CA PRO A 53 2.36 -4.73 18.63
C PRO A 53 2.81 -3.37 18.10
N VAL A 54 2.07 -2.86 17.12
CA VAL A 54 2.20 -1.50 16.60
C VAL A 54 0.85 -0.80 16.78
N GLN A 55 0.86 0.34 17.44
CA GLN A 55 -0.32 1.19 17.62
C GLN A 55 -0.30 2.28 16.56
N PHE A 56 -1.45 2.55 15.96
CA PHE A 56 -1.61 3.71 15.11
C PHE A 56 -1.64 5.00 15.96
N GLU A 57 -1.17 6.11 15.40
CA GLU A 57 -1.24 7.43 16.04
C GLU A 57 -2.68 7.86 16.33
N GLY A 58 -3.63 7.35 15.55
CA GLY A 58 -5.07 7.47 15.81
C GLY A 58 -5.87 6.27 15.26
N ALA A 59 -7.09 6.11 15.75
CA ALA A 59 -7.96 5.06 15.23
C ALA A 59 -8.35 5.30 13.77
N PHE A 60 -8.38 4.25 12.95
CA PHE A 60 -9.13 4.23 11.70
C PHE A 60 -10.62 3.97 11.98
N SER A 61 -11.51 4.38 11.08
CA SER A 61 -12.95 4.12 11.23
C SER A 61 -13.32 2.64 11.10
N ILE A 62 -12.55 1.90 10.30
CA ILE A 62 -12.57 0.45 10.12
C ILE A 62 -11.13 -0.06 10.05
N ALA A 63 -10.91 -1.38 10.14
CA ALA A 63 -9.56 -1.94 10.00
C ALA A 63 -8.92 -1.47 8.68
N PRO A 64 -7.71 -0.87 8.70
CA PRO A 64 -7.08 -0.34 7.51
C PRO A 64 -6.56 -1.44 6.58
N VAL A 65 -6.29 -1.05 5.35
CA VAL A 65 -5.49 -1.82 4.39
C VAL A 65 -4.03 -1.65 4.75
N LEU A 66 -3.34 -2.73 5.08
CA LEU A 66 -1.97 -2.67 5.57
C LEU A 66 -1.00 -3.32 4.59
N LEU A 67 0.03 -2.59 4.20
CA LEU A 67 1.17 -3.09 3.44
C LEU A 67 2.39 -3.16 4.35
N HIS A 68 3.28 -4.11 4.12
CA HIS A 68 4.52 -4.25 4.88
C HIS A 68 5.64 -4.89 4.07
N SER A 69 6.88 -4.59 4.44
CA SER A 69 8.06 -5.21 3.85
C SER A 69 9.27 -5.11 4.77
N LEU A 70 10.20 -6.06 4.66
CA LEU A 70 11.55 -5.91 5.23
C LEU A 70 12.29 -4.80 4.47
N MET A 71 12.88 -3.88 5.23
CA MET A 71 13.62 -2.71 4.72
C MET A 71 15.13 -2.82 4.93
N THR A 72 15.59 -3.85 5.63
CA THR A 72 17.01 -4.19 5.83
C THR A 72 17.29 -5.62 5.39
N HIS A 73 18.57 -5.95 5.29
CA HIS A 73 19.06 -7.28 4.92
C HIS A 73 20.20 -7.68 5.88
N ASN A 74 19.81 -7.96 7.13
CA ASN A 74 20.68 -8.42 8.22
C ASN A 74 20.61 -9.95 8.42
N ASN A 75 20.10 -10.68 7.42
CA ASN A 75 20.08 -12.14 7.32
C ASN A 75 20.97 -12.62 6.16
N ASN A 76 21.30 -13.91 6.20
CA ASN A 76 21.93 -14.62 5.08
C ASN A 76 20.99 -15.68 4.47
N ASP A 77 19.74 -15.70 4.92
CA ASP A 77 18.72 -16.70 4.61
C ASP A 77 17.42 -15.96 4.33
N PHE A 78 16.58 -16.52 3.45
CA PHE A 78 15.28 -15.94 3.15
C PHE A 78 14.47 -15.64 4.41
N MET A 79 13.95 -14.42 4.45
CA MET A 79 13.07 -13.91 5.47
C MET A 79 12.01 -13.06 4.78
N ALA A 80 10.76 -13.26 5.16
CA ALA A 80 9.66 -12.37 4.82
C ALA A 80 9.26 -11.53 6.05
N SER A 81 8.21 -10.73 5.90
CA SER A 81 7.54 -10.08 7.02
C SER A 81 6.10 -10.56 7.03
N LEU A 82 5.53 -10.72 8.22
CA LEU A 82 4.15 -11.16 8.39
C LEU A 82 3.44 -10.23 9.37
N VAL A 83 2.21 -9.85 9.01
CA VAL A 83 1.32 -9.09 9.87
C VAL A 83 0.07 -9.91 10.20
N THR A 84 -0.38 -9.82 11.45
CA THR A 84 -1.68 -10.34 11.89
C THR A 84 -2.41 -9.33 12.78
N GLY A 85 -3.69 -9.60 13.08
CA GLY A 85 -4.44 -8.87 14.09
C GLY A 85 -4.75 -7.41 13.75
N VAL A 86 -4.79 -7.07 12.46
CA VAL A 86 -5.14 -5.71 11.99
C VAL A 86 -6.55 -5.34 12.45
N ASN A 87 -6.64 -4.31 13.27
CA ASN A 87 -7.88 -3.72 13.75
C ASN A 87 -7.82 -2.19 13.59
N THR A 88 -8.82 -1.46 14.10
CA THR A 88 -8.89 0.00 13.93
C THR A 88 -7.77 0.77 14.64
N ASN A 89 -7.13 0.18 15.65
CA ASN A 89 -6.14 0.85 16.51
C ASN A 89 -4.73 0.28 16.38
N SER A 90 -4.60 -0.97 15.94
CA SER A 90 -3.32 -1.66 15.98
C SER A 90 -3.21 -2.82 15.01
N PHE A 91 -2.01 -3.37 14.93
CA PHE A 91 -1.69 -4.66 14.33
C PHE A 91 -0.47 -5.27 15.05
N GLN A 92 -0.10 -6.49 14.70
CA GLN A 92 1.15 -7.11 15.13
C GLN A 92 2.01 -7.48 13.93
N VAL A 93 3.33 -7.31 14.05
CA VAL A 93 4.26 -7.57 12.95
C VAL A 93 5.50 -8.33 13.42
N ALA A 94 5.97 -9.26 12.60
CA ALA A 94 7.17 -10.06 12.83
C ALA A 94 7.91 -10.34 11.53
N MET A 95 9.14 -10.84 11.65
CA MET A 95 9.82 -11.52 10.54
C MET A 95 9.20 -12.91 10.36
N GLU A 96 9.18 -13.43 9.14
CA GLU A 96 8.62 -14.74 8.78
C GLU A 96 9.70 -15.62 8.15
N ALA A 97 10.01 -16.73 8.80
CA ALA A 97 10.99 -17.71 8.33
C ALA A 97 10.35 -18.92 7.64
N ALA A 98 9.04 -18.86 7.39
CA ALA A 98 8.21 -19.96 6.92
C ALA A 98 8.40 -21.18 7.85
N GLU A 99 8.36 -22.40 7.34
CA GLU A 99 8.73 -23.60 8.10
C GLU A 99 10.23 -23.82 8.28
N SER A 100 11.08 -22.88 7.83
CA SER A 100 12.53 -23.03 7.91
C SER A 100 13.04 -22.99 9.35
N ASN A 101 14.25 -23.54 9.54
CA ASN A 101 14.94 -23.40 10.81
C ASN A 101 15.82 -22.13 10.91
N LYS A 102 15.75 -21.24 9.91
CA LYS A 102 16.69 -20.12 9.71
C LYS A 102 16.45 -18.97 10.70
N ASN A 103 17.53 -18.26 11.00
CA ASN A 103 17.52 -17.11 11.91
C ASN A 103 18.04 -15.88 11.19
N SER A 104 17.57 -14.72 11.65
CA SER A 104 18.08 -13.41 11.23
C SER A 104 18.61 -12.65 12.44
N GLY A 105 19.45 -11.63 12.19
CA GLY A 105 19.59 -10.51 13.11
C GLY A 105 18.27 -9.72 13.24
N GLY A 106 18.33 -8.58 13.94
CA GLY A 106 17.20 -7.66 13.92
C GLY A 106 17.00 -7.05 12.53
N GLU A 107 15.77 -7.01 12.04
CA GLU A 107 15.40 -6.36 10.77
C GLU A 107 14.43 -5.21 11.02
N ASP A 108 14.50 -4.18 10.19
CA ASP A 108 13.49 -3.14 10.13
C ASP A 108 12.37 -3.54 9.17
N ILE A 109 11.13 -3.49 9.67
CA ILE A 109 9.93 -3.75 8.89
C ILE A 109 9.21 -2.42 8.66
N GLY A 110 9.16 -1.98 7.40
CA GLY A 110 8.36 -0.85 6.99
C GLY A 110 6.90 -1.27 6.87
N TRP A 111 5.97 -0.39 7.25
CA TRP A 111 4.54 -0.61 7.11
C TRP A 111 3.81 0.66 6.67
N ILE A 112 2.73 0.48 5.92
CA ILE A 112 1.85 1.55 5.46
C ILE A 112 0.40 1.10 5.64
N ALA A 113 -0.38 1.85 6.40
CA ALA A 113 -1.80 1.66 6.62
C ALA A 113 -2.61 2.70 5.84
N PHE A 114 -3.54 2.26 5.01
CA PHE A 114 -4.48 3.12 4.30
C PHE A 114 -5.91 2.87 4.77
N SER A 115 -6.75 3.90 4.77
CA SER A 115 -8.20 3.70 4.71
C SER A 115 -8.56 3.04 3.38
N SER A 116 -9.44 2.04 3.40
CA SER A 116 -9.96 1.44 2.16
C SER A 116 -10.67 2.50 1.32
N ALA A 117 -10.37 2.55 0.03
CA ALA A 117 -10.94 3.55 -0.86
C ALA A 117 -10.81 3.10 -2.32
N THR A 118 -11.80 3.42 -3.14
CA THR A 118 -11.75 3.27 -4.59
C THR A 118 -12.26 4.54 -5.23
N GLY A 119 -11.55 5.07 -6.22
CA GLY A 119 -11.97 6.28 -6.88
C GLY A 119 -10.88 6.89 -7.75
N SER A 120 -11.06 8.17 -8.03
CA SER A 120 -10.09 8.96 -8.76
C SER A 120 -10.06 10.40 -8.27
N THR A 121 -8.92 11.03 -8.53
CA THR A 121 -8.65 12.44 -8.32
C THR A 121 -8.22 13.07 -9.64
N SER A 122 -7.87 14.35 -9.61
CA SER A 122 -7.26 14.99 -10.78
C SER A 122 -5.90 14.40 -11.18
N ARG A 123 -5.23 13.71 -10.24
CA ARG A 123 -3.85 13.22 -10.40
C ARG A 123 -3.74 11.70 -10.51
N THR A 124 -4.62 10.95 -9.87
CA THR A 124 -4.52 9.49 -9.81
C THR A 124 -5.87 8.83 -9.62
N SER A 125 -6.06 7.69 -10.28
CA SER A 125 -7.04 6.66 -9.90
C SER A 125 -6.44 5.70 -8.88
N PHE A 126 -7.25 5.20 -7.97
CA PHE A 126 -6.80 4.30 -6.90
C PHE A 126 -7.81 3.20 -6.57
N VAL A 127 -7.30 2.03 -6.19
CA VAL A 127 -8.05 0.92 -5.58
C VAL A 127 -7.26 0.43 -4.38
N ILE A 128 -7.80 0.65 -3.19
CA ILE A 128 -7.18 0.33 -1.91
C ILE A 128 -8.14 -0.57 -1.16
N GLY A 129 -7.79 -1.85 -1.04
CA GLY A 129 -8.72 -2.86 -0.56
C GLY A 129 -8.07 -4.05 0.13
N THR A 130 -8.94 -4.92 0.62
CA THR A 130 -8.55 -6.23 1.15
C THR A 130 -9.51 -7.28 0.62
N GLY A 131 -9.05 -8.52 0.54
CA GLY A 131 -9.82 -9.65 0.04
C GLY A 131 -9.25 -10.94 0.61
N ASN A 132 -10.12 -11.89 0.87
CA ASN A 132 -9.68 -13.21 1.25
C ASN A 132 -9.20 -13.97 0.01
N ASP A 133 -8.15 -14.77 0.14
CA ASP A 133 -7.53 -15.48 -0.97
C ASP A 133 -8.39 -16.66 -1.47
N GLY A 134 -9.25 -17.23 -0.62
CA GLY A 134 -10.19 -18.29 -0.93
C GLY A 134 -9.54 -19.66 -0.91
N THR A 135 -9.15 -20.14 -2.09
CA THR A 135 -8.43 -21.42 -2.29
C THR A 135 -7.15 -21.18 -3.08
N SER A 136 -6.54 -20.01 -2.91
CA SER A 136 -5.46 -19.49 -3.75
C SER A 136 -4.08 -19.74 -3.11
N ASP A 137 -3.94 -20.95 -2.59
CA ASP A 137 -2.84 -21.49 -1.79
C ASP A 137 -1.56 -21.77 -2.63
N GLY A 138 -1.14 -20.83 -3.47
CA GLY A 138 0.11 -20.93 -4.23
C GLY A 138 -0.04 -21.30 -5.72
N ARG A 139 1.11 -21.39 -6.41
CA ARG A 139 1.20 -21.59 -7.87
C ARG A 139 0.44 -22.79 -8.44
N THR A 140 0.18 -23.83 -7.65
CA THR A 140 -0.55 -25.03 -8.09
C THR A 140 -2.06 -24.83 -8.14
N ASN A 141 -2.56 -23.72 -7.62
CA ASN A 141 -3.98 -23.42 -7.47
C ASN A 141 -4.42 -22.32 -8.45
N SER A 142 -5.72 -21.97 -8.41
CA SER A 142 -6.21 -20.81 -9.16
C SER A 142 -5.80 -19.52 -8.43
N PRO A 143 -5.29 -18.49 -9.12
CA PRO A 143 -4.92 -17.24 -8.48
C PRO A 143 -6.12 -16.52 -7.87
N HIS A 144 -5.88 -15.80 -6.78
CA HIS A 144 -6.79 -14.77 -6.32
C HIS A 144 -6.73 -13.61 -7.30
N VAL A 145 -7.89 -13.15 -7.77
CA VAL A 145 -8.00 -12.06 -8.73
C VAL A 145 -8.44 -10.79 -8.01
N ILE A 146 -7.54 -9.84 -7.89
CA ILE A 146 -7.83 -8.49 -7.44
C ILE A 146 -8.50 -7.74 -8.60
N ASP A 147 -9.75 -7.31 -8.38
CA ASP A 147 -10.51 -6.51 -9.33
C ASP A 147 -10.14 -5.03 -9.23
N LEU A 148 -9.65 -4.47 -10.34
CA LEU A 148 -9.23 -3.08 -10.49
C LEU A 148 -10.18 -2.27 -11.41
N THR A 149 -11.24 -2.90 -11.94
CA THR A 149 -12.11 -2.31 -12.96
C THR A 149 -12.79 -1.02 -12.51
N ALA A 150 -13.15 -0.93 -11.23
CA ALA A 150 -13.83 0.22 -10.65
C ALA A 150 -13.03 1.53 -10.72
N ALA A 151 -11.70 1.47 -10.83
CA ALA A 151 -10.84 2.65 -10.97
C ALA A 151 -10.66 3.11 -12.42
N GLY A 152 -11.07 2.29 -13.42
CA GLY A 152 -11.07 2.68 -14.82
C GLY A 152 -9.70 3.06 -15.39
N TYR A 153 -8.64 2.37 -14.98
CA TYR A 153 -7.28 2.70 -15.40
C TYR A 153 -7.10 2.69 -16.93
N SER A 154 -6.39 3.69 -17.46
CA SER A 154 -6.05 3.79 -18.89
C SER A 154 -4.86 2.90 -19.29
N HIS A 155 -4.01 2.58 -18.32
CA HIS A 155 -2.81 1.73 -18.42
C HIS A 155 -2.77 0.79 -17.22
N THR A 156 -1.96 -0.26 -17.26
CA THR A 156 -1.70 -1.12 -16.11
C THR A 156 -1.23 -0.27 -14.92
N PRO A 157 -1.87 -0.32 -13.74
CA PRO A 157 -1.49 0.47 -12.56
C PRO A 157 -0.26 -0.11 -11.84
N ASP A 158 0.40 0.73 -11.04
CA ASP A 158 1.35 0.27 -10.03
C ASP A 158 0.56 -0.28 -8.84
N ILE A 159 0.85 -1.52 -8.42
CA ILE A 159 0.13 -2.19 -7.34
C ILE A 159 1.10 -2.86 -6.38
N VAL A 160 0.89 -2.64 -5.08
CA VAL A 160 1.62 -3.34 -4.02
C VAL A 160 0.63 -4.19 -3.23
N VAL A 161 1.01 -5.44 -2.96
CA VAL A 161 0.16 -6.44 -2.29
C VAL A 161 0.92 -7.04 -1.12
N SER A 162 0.23 -7.28 -0.01
CA SER A 162 0.74 -7.94 1.19
C SER A 162 -0.29 -8.92 1.75
N ILE A 163 0.16 -9.90 2.55
CA ILE A 163 -0.72 -10.77 3.32
C ILE A 163 -0.81 -10.22 4.74
N ILE A 164 -2.02 -9.93 5.22
CA ILE A 164 -2.27 -9.26 6.51
C ILE A 164 -2.90 -10.18 7.56
N ASN A 165 -2.84 -11.49 7.32
CA ASN A 165 -3.39 -12.50 8.19
C ASN A 165 -2.85 -13.87 7.76
N SER A 166 -1.99 -14.52 8.57
CA SER A 166 -1.85 -15.97 8.50
C SER A 166 -2.91 -16.57 9.40
N ARG A 167 -3.90 -17.20 8.80
CA ARG A 167 -4.74 -18.13 9.53
C ARG A 167 -4.08 -19.49 9.32
N GLY A 168 -3.90 -20.22 10.40
CA GLY A 168 -3.21 -21.51 10.33
C GLY A 168 -1.87 -21.43 11.03
N TRP A 169 -1.10 -22.50 10.86
CA TRP A 169 0.16 -22.66 11.56
C TRP A 169 1.35 -22.31 10.68
N ASP A 170 1.17 -22.25 9.36
CA ASP A 170 2.21 -21.98 8.39
C ASP A 170 2.09 -20.54 7.90
N GLY A 171 3.20 -19.99 7.42
CA GLY A 171 3.33 -18.57 7.10
C GLY A 171 3.60 -18.39 5.62
N GLY A 172 2.85 -17.47 4.99
CA GLY A 172 2.94 -17.22 3.55
C GLY A 172 3.29 -15.78 3.19
N TRP A 173 3.54 -15.55 1.91
CA TRP A 173 3.76 -14.22 1.33
C TRP A 173 3.03 -14.03 0.02
N ALA A 174 2.69 -12.78 -0.32
CA ALA A 174 2.05 -12.48 -1.59
C ALA A 174 3.01 -12.69 -2.75
N ARG A 175 2.58 -13.45 -3.76
CA ARG A 175 3.33 -13.68 -5.00
C ARG A 175 2.49 -13.34 -6.22
N GLY A 176 3.08 -12.66 -7.20
CA GLY A 176 2.40 -12.37 -8.47
C GLY A 176 2.07 -13.65 -9.26
N ALA A 177 0.89 -13.71 -9.86
CA ALA A 177 0.39 -14.87 -10.61
C ALA A 177 0.28 -14.64 -12.13
N GLY A 178 1.04 -13.68 -12.67
CA GLY A 178 1.17 -13.42 -14.12
C GLY A 178 0.04 -12.61 -14.76
N ALA A 179 -1.17 -12.59 -14.18
CA ALA A 179 -2.20 -11.63 -14.59
C ALA A 179 -1.89 -10.25 -14.01
N TRP A 180 -1.55 -9.28 -14.85
CA TRP A 180 -1.35 -7.89 -14.45
C TRP A 180 -1.68 -6.97 -15.63
N ASP A 181 -2.87 -6.38 -15.58
CA ASP A 181 -3.34 -5.41 -16.56
C ASP A 181 -4.15 -4.28 -15.90
N LYS A 182 -4.77 -3.43 -16.71
CA LYS A 182 -5.56 -2.29 -16.25
C LYS A 182 -6.82 -2.65 -15.43
N ALA A 183 -7.27 -3.90 -15.50
CA ALA A 183 -8.50 -4.39 -14.92
C ALA A 183 -8.26 -5.39 -13.79
N VAL A 184 -7.15 -6.15 -13.82
CA VAL A 184 -6.90 -7.19 -12.82
C VAL A 184 -5.44 -7.33 -12.42
N GLN A 185 -5.23 -7.78 -11.17
CA GLN A 185 -3.97 -8.36 -10.70
C GLN A 185 -4.24 -9.76 -10.13
N GLY A 186 -3.54 -10.77 -10.64
CA GLY A 186 -3.55 -12.12 -10.09
C GLY A 186 -2.46 -12.27 -9.03
N VAL A 187 -2.79 -12.85 -7.88
CA VAL A 187 -1.85 -13.14 -6.79
C VAL A 187 -2.09 -14.52 -6.20
N PHE A 188 -1.03 -15.07 -5.60
CA PHE A 188 -1.05 -16.26 -4.78
C PHE A 188 -0.65 -15.92 -3.36
N ALA A 189 -1.21 -16.66 -2.40
CA ALA A 189 -0.65 -16.76 -1.07
C ALA A 189 0.36 -17.89 -1.15
N GLU A 190 1.62 -17.53 -1.35
CA GLU A 190 2.66 -18.53 -1.54
C GLU A 190 3.17 -18.95 -0.16
N GLU A 191 2.99 -20.22 0.14
CA GLU A 191 3.63 -20.88 1.26
C GLU A 191 4.85 -21.69 0.83
N ASP A 192 5.66 -22.03 1.83
CA ASP A 192 6.88 -22.80 1.60
C ASP A 192 6.59 -24.29 1.33
N GLN A 193 7.63 -25.03 0.95
CA GLN A 193 7.60 -26.48 0.78
C GLN A 193 8.79 -27.14 1.49
N ILE A 194 9.19 -26.58 2.63
CA ILE A 194 10.42 -26.95 3.33
C ILE A 194 10.23 -28.27 4.08
N LYS A 195 9.11 -28.48 4.77
CA LYS A 195 8.86 -29.75 5.50
C LYS A 195 7.92 -30.69 4.77
N ASP A 196 7.07 -30.19 3.90
CA ASP A 196 6.25 -31.01 3.03
C ASP A 196 6.07 -30.38 1.64
N THR A 197 5.35 -31.07 0.77
CA THR A 197 5.10 -30.61 -0.60
C THR A 197 3.79 -29.84 -0.71
N GLU A 198 3.02 -29.76 0.38
CA GLU A 198 1.72 -29.12 0.40
C GLU A 198 1.93 -27.60 0.41
N ARG A 199 0.97 -26.86 -0.15
CA ARG A 199 0.93 -25.41 -0.07
C ARG A 199 -0.44 -24.91 0.37
N GLY A 200 -1.27 -25.83 0.86
CA GLY A 200 -2.66 -25.62 1.22
C GLY A 200 -2.79 -25.10 2.65
N HIS A 201 -3.46 -23.96 2.78
CA HIS A 201 -3.66 -23.29 4.06
C HIS A 201 -5.10 -22.82 4.21
N ILE A 202 -5.41 -22.14 5.32
CA ILE A 202 -6.78 -21.68 5.58
C ILE A 202 -6.90 -20.21 5.20
N ASP A 203 -7.76 -19.92 4.22
CA ASP A 203 -8.21 -18.58 3.81
C ASP A 203 -7.42 -17.38 4.42
N GLU A 204 -6.28 -17.06 3.82
CA GLU A 204 -5.49 -15.86 4.12
C GLU A 204 -6.22 -14.59 3.64
N LYS A 205 -5.70 -13.45 4.07
CA LYS A 205 -6.24 -12.15 3.65
C LYS A 205 -5.16 -11.29 3.01
N PHE A 206 -5.38 -10.91 1.76
CA PHE A 206 -4.59 -9.91 1.07
C PHE A 206 -5.03 -8.50 1.43
N ALA A 207 -4.06 -7.60 1.39
CA ALA A 207 -4.21 -6.16 1.34
C ALA A 207 -3.48 -5.63 0.11
N TRP A 208 -4.07 -4.66 -0.58
CA TRP A 208 -3.46 -4.04 -1.75
C TRP A 208 -3.74 -2.55 -1.82
N ALA A 209 -2.78 -1.84 -2.40
CA ALA A 209 -2.98 -0.47 -2.86
C ALA A 209 -2.49 -0.37 -4.31
N ALA A 210 -3.41 -0.04 -5.21
CA ALA A 210 -3.14 0.22 -6.60
C ALA A 210 -3.35 1.70 -6.91
N PHE A 211 -2.43 2.28 -7.68
CA PHE A 211 -2.48 3.66 -8.15
C PHE A 211 -2.15 3.74 -9.63
N THR A 212 -2.51 4.85 -10.27
CA THR A 212 -2.05 5.12 -11.64
C THR A 212 -0.52 5.09 -11.68
N THR A 213 0.08 4.60 -12.78
CA THR A 213 1.53 4.45 -12.84
C THR A 213 2.28 5.77 -12.66
N ASN A 214 3.42 5.71 -11.98
CA ASN A 214 4.28 6.87 -11.70
C ASN A 214 3.52 8.02 -11.01
N THR A 215 2.68 7.70 -10.03
CA THR A 215 1.92 8.70 -9.26
C THR A 215 2.72 9.25 -8.09
N ASP A 216 2.74 10.58 -7.96
CA ASP A 216 3.08 11.26 -6.71
C ASP A 216 1.83 11.50 -5.86
N LEU A 217 1.78 10.87 -4.68
CA LEU A 217 0.72 11.06 -3.70
C LEU A 217 1.08 12.22 -2.77
N VAL A 218 0.28 13.29 -2.78
CA VAL A 218 0.54 14.48 -1.97
C VAL A 218 -0.50 14.62 -0.87
N ALA A 219 -0.04 14.83 0.35
CA ALA A 219 -0.88 15.11 1.50
C ALA A 219 -1.69 16.40 1.31
N ILE A 220 -2.96 16.36 1.69
CA ILE A 220 -3.79 17.56 1.82
C ILE A 220 -3.43 18.24 3.15
N THR A 221 -2.78 19.39 3.06
CA THR A 221 -2.61 20.30 4.18
C THR A 221 -3.72 21.36 4.17
N PRO A 222 -4.09 21.98 5.30
CA PRO A 222 -5.00 23.11 5.31
C PRO A 222 -4.60 24.23 4.33
N ALA A 223 -3.29 24.41 4.09
CA ALA A 223 -2.75 25.33 3.09
C ALA A 223 -3.09 24.93 1.64
N THR A 224 -3.04 23.63 1.30
CA THR A 224 -3.44 23.14 -0.04
C THR A 224 -4.94 23.23 -0.28
N VAL A 225 -5.77 23.12 0.76
CA VAL A 225 -7.23 23.29 0.65
C VAL A 225 -7.58 24.75 0.35
N SER A 226 -6.89 25.71 0.98
CA SER A 226 -7.10 27.16 0.75
C SER A 226 -6.80 27.58 -0.70
N ALA A 227 -5.80 26.95 -1.35
CA ALA A 227 -5.50 27.18 -2.77
C ALA A 227 -6.55 26.59 -3.73
N MET A 228 -7.26 25.54 -3.32
CA MET A 228 -8.29 24.87 -4.13
C MET A 228 -9.67 25.55 -4.05
N THR A 229 -9.95 26.26 -2.94
CA THR A 229 -11.20 27.02 -2.74
C THR A 229 -11.15 28.48 -3.19
N MET A 230 -10.13 28.90 -3.94
CA MET A 230 -10.09 30.25 -4.49
C MET A 230 -11.08 30.33 -5.67
N SER A 231 -12.36 30.54 -5.37
CA SER A 231 -13.37 30.88 -6.37
C SER A 231 -12.96 32.19 -7.04
N CYS A 232 -12.65 32.15 -8.33
CA CYS A 232 -12.40 33.37 -9.09
C CYS A 232 -13.69 34.19 -9.14
N LYS A 233 -13.71 35.40 -8.58
CA LYS A 233 -14.81 36.37 -8.79
C LYS A 233 -14.91 36.71 -10.28
N GLU A 234 -16.14 36.83 -10.81
CA GLU A 234 -16.35 37.24 -12.19
C GLU A 234 -15.94 38.71 -12.42
N LYS A 235 -15.73 39.08 -13.69
CA LYS A 235 -15.31 40.43 -14.07
C LYS A 235 -16.37 41.46 -13.65
N GLY A 236 -16.09 42.22 -12.59
CA GLY A 236 -16.92 43.34 -12.14
C GLY A 236 -17.44 43.25 -10.70
N GLU A 237 -17.13 42.19 -9.95
CA GLU A 237 -17.50 42.15 -8.53
C GLU A 237 -16.54 42.96 -7.65
N PRO A 238 -17.05 43.71 -6.65
CA PRO A 238 -16.21 44.48 -5.73
C PRO A 238 -15.44 43.56 -4.75
N CYS A 239 -14.15 43.87 -4.53
CA CYS A 239 -13.32 43.25 -3.49
C CYS A 239 -13.73 43.85 -2.12
N ALA A 240 -14.03 43.02 -1.10
CA ALA A 240 -14.70 43.46 0.12
C ALA A 240 -13.74 43.98 1.22
N ASP A 241 -12.45 43.68 1.13
CA ASP A 241 -11.43 44.12 2.10
C ASP A 241 -10.00 43.97 1.55
N SER A 242 -9.03 44.57 2.27
CA SER A 242 -7.63 44.74 1.85
C SER A 242 -6.77 43.46 1.88
N ASN A 243 -7.37 42.29 2.14
CA ASN A 243 -6.69 41.00 2.17
C ASN A 243 -7.13 40.04 1.04
N GLU A 244 -8.01 40.47 0.13
CA GLU A 244 -8.37 39.67 -1.05
C GLU A 244 -7.33 39.86 -2.18
N CYS A 245 -6.62 38.80 -2.55
CA CYS A 245 -5.82 38.74 -3.77
C CYS A 245 -6.74 38.83 -5.00
N CYS A 246 -6.96 40.03 -5.54
CA CYS A 246 -7.69 40.24 -6.79
C CYS A 246 -6.77 39.91 -8.00
N SER A 247 -6.37 38.64 -8.15
CA SER A 247 -5.58 38.16 -9.30
C SER A 247 -6.50 37.81 -10.47
N TYR A 248 -6.35 38.55 -11.57
CA TYR A 248 -7.03 38.35 -12.85
C TYR A 248 -6.57 37.03 -13.50
N CYS A 249 -7.42 35.99 -13.52
CA CYS A 249 -7.17 34.82 -14.37
C CYS A 249 -7.63 35.12 -15.81
N LYS A 250 -6.70 35.48 -16.71
CA LYS A 250 -6.96 35.37 -18.15
C LYS A 250 -6.93 33.89 -18.54
N ARG A 251 -8.07 33.34 -18.93
CA ARG A 251 -8.17 32.02 -19.59
C ARG A 251 -7.38 32.11 -20.90
N GLN A 252 -6.18 31.52 -20.95
CA GLN A 252 -5.53 31.27 -22.25
C GLN A 252 -6.19 30.03 -22.84
N THR A 253 -6.91 30.23 -23.94
CA THR A 253 -7.51 29.16 -24.73
C THR A 253 -6.41 28.18 -25.16
N ASN A 254 -6.60 26.91 -24.81
CA ASN A 254 -5.94 25.68 -25.30
C ASN A 254 -4.77 25.05 -24.52
N LYS A 255 -4.49 25.43 -23.26
CA LYS A 255 -3.68 24.58 -22.35
C LYS A 255 -4.19 24.71 -20.91
N ASN A 256 -4.45 23.58 -20.23
CA ASN A 256 -4.80 23.51 -18.81
C ASN A 256 -3.57 23.81 -17.93
N ILE A 257 -3.02 25.02 -18.06
CA ILE A 257 -1.93 25.53 -17.23
C ILE A 257 -2.41 26.85 -16.64
N PHE A 258 -2.61 26.87 -15.33
CA PHE A 258 -2.78 28.12 -14.58
C PHE A 258 -1.38 28.65 -14.25
N SER A 259 -1.02 29.79 -14.80
CA SER A 259 0.18 30.52 -14.41
C SER A 259 -0.21 31.68 -13.49
N LEU A 260 0.20 31.60 -12.22
CA LEU A 260 0.09 32.71 -11.27
C LEU A 260 1.22 33.71 -11.59
N TYR A 261 0.85 34.88 -12.11
CA TYR A 261 1.72 36.05 -12.13
C TYR A 261 1.17 37.08 -11.15
N GLY A 262 1.93 37.40 -10.11
CA GLY A 262 1.64 38.51 -9.20
C GLY A 262 2.40 38.38 -7.89
N THR A 263 3.37 39.25 -7.67
CA THR A 263 3.98 39.50 -6.36
C THR A 263 3.08 40.46 -5.58
N CYS A 264 2.65 40.09 -4.37
CA CYS A 264 2.10 41.02 -3.39
C CYS A 264 3.17 42.03 -2.98
N ALA A 265 2.80 43.31 -2.89
CA ALA A 265 3.52 44.33 -2.13
C ALA A 265 2.84 44.50 -0.77
#